data_AF-A0A2J4ZFH2-F1
#
_entry.id   AF-A0A2J4ZFH2-F1
#
_cell.length_a   1.000
_cell.length_b   1.000
_cell.length_c   1.000
_cell.angle_alpha   90.00
_cell.angle_beta   90.00
_cell.angle_gamma   90.00
#
_symmetry.space_group_name_H-M   'P 1'
#
loop_
_entity.id
_entity.type
_entity.pdbx_description
1 polymer ?
#
loop_
_entity_poly.entity_id
_entity_poly.type
_entity_poly.pdbx_seq_one_letter_code
_entity_poly.pdbx_strand_id
1 'polypeptide(L)'
;MLTAHSLCWLCQMPLAIASWGICSRCASALLASEPLCPQCGLPAQSSTLPCGRCLQKPPPWQRLVTVNDYRPPLSGLIHQLKFNKRPELAPALARLLMLRIRQRR
;
A
#
# COMPACT_ATOMS: atom_id res chain seq x y z
N MET A 1 -32.35 -6.13 5.32
CA MET A 1 -30.96 -5.85 4.91
C MET A 1 -30.14 -5.59 6.16
N LEU A 2 -29.46 -6.62 6.68
CA LEU A 2 -28.57 -6.45 7.82
C LEU A 2 -27.30 -5.77 7.31
N THR A 3 -27.09 -4.52 7.70
CA THR A 3 -25.79 -3.86 7.63
C THR A 3 -24.84 -4.64 8.53
N ALA A 4 -24.19 -5.66 7.98
CA ALA A 4 -23.00 -6.22 8.61
C ALA A 4 -21.97 -5.08 8.61
N HIS A 5 -21.84 -4.39 9.74
CA HIS A 5 -20.88 -3.33 9.94
C HIS A 5 -19.49 -3.99 9.89
N SER A 6 -18.89 -4.05 8.71
CA SER A 6 -17.49 -4.45 8.61
C SER A 6 -16.65 -3.34 9.20
N LEU A 7 -15.83 -3.67 10.18
CA LEU A 7 -14.90 -2.74 10.79
C LEU A 7 -13.63 -2.65 9.94
N CYS A 8 -12.93 -1.52 10.05
CA CYS A 8 -11.61 -1.37 9.45
C CYS A 8 -10.63 -2.36 10.10
N TRP A 9 -9.88 -3.13 9.29
CA TRP A 9 -8.87 -4.08 9.76
C TRP A 9 -7.78 -3.47 10.65
N LEU A 10 -7.60 -2.15 10.61
CA LEU A 10 -6.58 -1.43 11.38
C LEU A 10 -7.14 -0.73 12.61
N CYS A 11 -8.13 0.13 12.45
CA CYS A 11 -8.61 0.99 13.55
C CYS A 11 -9.92 0.51 14.19
N GLN A 12 -10.51 -0.59 13.70
CA GLN A 12 -11.78 -1.13 14.18
C GLN A 12 -12.97 -0.16 14.13
N MET A 13 -12.85 0.97 13.43
CA MET A 13 -13.98 1.89 13.19
C MET A 13 -14.88 1.36 12.05
N PRO A 14 -16.19 1.66 12.07
CA PRO A 14 -17.12 1.26 11.01
C PRO A 14 -16.69 1.74 9.62
N LEU A 15 -16.82 0.87 8.61
CA LEU A 15 -16.60 1.23 7.21
C LEU A 15 -17.91 1.68 6.56
N ALA A 16 -17.85 2.79 5.83
CA ALA A 16 -18.95 3.21 4.95
C ALA A 16 -19.17 2.22 3.79
N ILE A 17 -18.09 1.59 3.29
CA ILE A 17 -18.14 0.58 2.24
C ILE A 17 -17.42 -0.66 2.73
N ALA A 18 -18.18 -1.72 2.98
CA ALA A 18 -17.68 -2.87 3.70
C ALA A 18 -16.55 -3.63 2.99
N SER A 19 -16.69 -3.76 1.68
CA SER A 19 -15.74 -4.45 0.81
C SER A 19 -14.36 -3.77 0.75
N TRP A 20 -14.20 -2.55 1.26
CA TRP A 20 -12.90 -1.88 1.26
C TRP A 20 -11.93 -2.44 2.30
N GLY A 21 -12.43 -2.98 3.42
CA GLY A 21 -11.64 -3.54 4.53
C GLY A 21 -10.78 -2.54 5.31
N ILE A 22 -10.31 -1.45 4.70
CA ILE A 22 -9.50 -0.40 5.33
C ILE A 22 -10.15 0.96 5.05
N CYS A 23 -10.40 1.73 6.12
CA CYS A 23 -11.05 3.04 6.02
C CYS A 23 -10.15 4.07 5.33
N SER A 24 -10.74 5.17 4.86
CA SER A 24 -10.02 6.24 4.16
C SER A 24 -8.86 6.83 4.97
N ARG A 25 -9.04 7.01 6.29
CA ARG A 25 -8.00 7.57 7.17
C ARG A 25 -6.80 6.65 7.32
N CYS A 26 -7.03 5.35 7.56
CA CYS A 26 -5.95 4.36 7.64
C CYS A 26 -5.27 4.16 6.29
N ALA A 27 -6.04 4.14 5.19
CA ALA A 27 -5.48 4.04 3.84
C ALA A 27 -4.59 5.25 3.52
N SER A 28 -5.04 6.47 3.85
CA SER A 28 -4.25 7.69 3.66
C SER A 28 -2.95 7.66 4.47
N ALA A 29 -3.03 7.26 5.75
CA ALA A 29 -1.85 7.11 6.60
C ALA A 29 -0.85 6.08 6.06
N LEU A 30 -1.33 4.93 5.55
CA LEU A 30 -0.47 3.93 4.91
C LEU A 30 0.10 4.40 3.57
N LEU A 31 -0.61 5.27 2.85
CA LEU A 31 -0.15 5.81 1.56
C LEU A 31 0.73 7.04 1.72
N ALA A 32 0.84 7.62 2.93
CA ALA A 32 1.81 8.65 3.22
C ALA A 32 3.23 8.04 3.17
N SER A 33 4.09 8.61 2.34
CA SER A 33 5.46 8.14 2.14
C SER A 33 6.32 9.32 1.72
N GLU A 34 7.57 9.29 2.16
CA GLU A 34 8.63 10.13 1.62
C GLU A 34 8.76 9.93 0.10
N PRO A 35 9.36 10.89 -0.63
CA PRO A 35 9.62 10.72 -2.05
C PRO A 35 10.51 9.49 -2.29
N LEU A 36 10.05 8.63 -3.19
CA LEU A 36 10.75 7.42 -3.61
C LEU A 36 11.17 7.57 -5.07
N CYS A 37 12.34 7.04 -5.40
CA CYS A 37 12.80 6.93 -6.78
C CYS A 37 11.74 6.19 -7.61
N PRO A 38 11.29 6.75 -8.76
CA PRO A 38 10.26 6.12 -9.57
C PRO A 38 10.69 4.76 -10.12
N GLN A 39 12.00 4.51 -10.26
CA GLN A 39 12.52 3.29 -10.86
C GLN A 39 12.83 2.19 -9.82
N CYS A 40 13.64 2.47 -8.80
CA CYS A 40 13.98 1.46 -7.78
C CYS A 40 13.11 1.47 -6.53
N GLY A 41 12.27 2.48 -6.32
CA GLY A 41 11.39 2.60 -5.15
C GLY A 41 12.09 2.84 -3.81
N LEU A 42 13.40 3.17 -3.81
CA LEU A 42 14.13 3.58 -2.61
C LEU A 42 13.97 5.07 -2.33
N PRO A 43 14.15 5.53 -1.08
CA PRO A 43 14.12 6.95 -0.75
C PRO A 43 15.00 7.79 -1.68
N ALA A 44 14.44 8.90 -2.16
CA ALA A 44 15.10 9.82 -3.09
C ALA A 44 14.62 11.26 -2.85
N GLN A 45 15.34 12.25 -3.38
CA GLN A 45 14.94 13.65 -3.26
C GLN A 45 13.75 14.01 -4.17
N SER A 46 13.59 13.30 -5.29
CA SER A 46 12.51 13.51 -6.25
C SER A 46 11.81 12.18 -6.52
N SER A 47 10.49 12.26 -6.73
CA SER A 47 9.69 11.12 -7.15
C SER A 47 9.39 11.08 -8.66
N THR A 48 9.92 12.04 -9.41
CA THR A 48 9.81 12.12 -10.88
C THR A 48 11.12 11.77 -11.58
N LEU A 49 12.26 11.92 -10.91
CA LEU A 49 13.59 11.67 -11.47
C LEU A 49 14.20 10.38 -10.90
N PRO A 50 14.84 9.54 -11.73
CA PRO A 50 15.63 8.41 -11.25
C PRO A 50 16.77 8.88 -10.32
N CYS A 51 17.03 8.13 -9.26
CA CYS A 51 18.16 8.40 -8.38
C CYS A 51 19.50 8.03 -9.06
N GLY A 52 20.62 8.56 -8.56
CA GLY A 52 21.95 8.32 -9.14
C GLY A 52 22.31 6.84 -9.32
N ARG A 53 21.86 5.96 -8.41
CA ARG A 53 22.04 4.51 -8.54
C ARG A 53 21.35 3.95 -9.80
N CYS A 54 20.13 4.39 -10.07
CA CYS A 54 19.38 3.94 -11.25
C CYS A 54 19.95 4.50 -12.55
N LEU A 55 20.52 5.71 -12.52
CA LEU A 55 21.20 6.30 -13.67
C LEU A 55 22.49 5.54 -14.04
N GLN A 56 23.26 5.12 -13.03
CA GLN A 56 24.50 4.37 -13.26
C GLN A 56 24.25 2.90 -13.63
N LYS A 57 23.30 2.26 -12.94
CA LYS A 57 22.96 0.85 -13.12
C LYS A 57 21.44 0.68 -13.03
N PRO A 58 20.71 0.84 -14.16
CA PRO A 58 19.27 0.72 -14.15
C PRO A 58 18.85 -0.71 -13.75
N PRO A 59 17.85 -0.88 -12.86
CA PRO A 59 17.27 -2.19 -12.61
C PRO A 59 16.57 -2.75 -13.87
N PRO A 60 16.31 -4.07 -13.91
CA PRO A 60 15.67 -4.72 -15.07
C PRO A 60 14.17 -4.38 -15.24
N TRP A 61 13.59 -3.59 -14.34
CA TRP A 61 12.22 -3.11 -14.41
C TRP A 61 12.18 -1.60 -14.64
N GLN A 62 11.09 -1.13 -15.26
CA GLN A 62 10.90 0.28 -15.58
C GLN A 62 10.44 1.10 -14.37
N ARG A 63 9.59 0.50 -13.52
CA ARG A 63 8.95 1.20 -12.40
C ARG A 63 8.66 0.24 -11.25
N LEU A 64 9.02 0.65 -10.03
CA LEU A 64 8.60 -0.05 -8.81
C LEU A 64 7.52 0.77 -8.11
N VAL A 65 6.40 0.12 -7.77
CA VAL A 65 5.31 0.73 -7.00
C VAL A 65 5.13 -0.04 -5.70
N THR A 66 5.27 0.65 -4.58
CA THR A 66 5.12 0.09 -3.23
C THR A 66 4.02 0.85 -2.50
N VAL A 67 3.25 0.20 -1.62
CA VAL A 67 2.26 0.92 -0.77
C VAL A 67 2.96 1.71 0.32
N ASN A 68 3.91 1.12 1.03
CA ASN A 68 4.79 1.77 2.00
C ASN A 68 5.96 0.83 2.30
N ASP A 69 6.81 1.21 3.25
CA ASP A 69 7.74 0.31 3.90
C ASP A 69 7.04 -0.93 4.44
N TYR A 70 7.74 -2.06 4.42
CA TYR A 70 7.27 -3.30 5.02
C TYR A 70 7.42 -3.25 6.56
N ARG A 71 6.63 -2.38 7.20
CA ARG A 71 6.63 -2.14 8.65
C ARG A 71 5.21 -2.17 9.23
N PRO A 72 5.05 -2.33 10.55
CA PRO A 72 3.74 -2.26 11.18
C PRO A 72 3.04 -0.91 10.89
N PRO A 73 1.71 -0.91 10.70
CA PRO A 73 0.82 -2.06 10.82
C PRO A 73 0.68 -2.90 9.53
N LEU A 74 1.23 -2.43 8.40
CA LEU A 74 1.08 -3.08 7.09
C LEU A 74 1.74 -4.47 7.04
N SER A 75 2.95 -4.61 7.60
CA SER A 75 3.65 -5.90 7.64
C SER A 75 2.84 -6.98 8.35
N GLY A 76 2.11 -6.63 9.41
CA GLY A 76 1.22 -7.54 10.13
C GLY A 76 0.06 -8.05 9.28
N LEU A 77 -0.60 -7.16 8.53
CA LEU A 77 -1.67 -7.54 7.60
C LEU A 77 -1.14 -8.43 6.47
N ILE A 78 0.03 -8.11 5.90
CA ILE A 78 0.63 -8.92 4.84
C ILE A 78 1.04 -10.30 5.37
N HIS A 79 1.59 -10.37 6.59
CA HIS A 79 1.92 -11.64 7.23
C HIS A 79 0.67 -12.50 7.45
N GLN A 80 -0.44 -11.91 7.93
CA GLN A 80 -1.70 -12.63 8.11
C GLN A 80 -2.23 -13.20 6.80
N LEU A 81 -2.15 -12.43 5.70
CA LEU A 81 -2.50 -12.92 4.36
C LEU A 81 -1.61 -14.09 3.93
N LYS A 82 -0.28 -13.95 4.04
CA LYS A 82 0.69 -14.93 3.52
C LYS A 82 0.72 -16.23 4.32
N PHE A 83 0.59 -16.16 5.63
CA PHE A 83 0.94 -17.27 6.52
C PHE A 83 -0.18 -17.70 7.47
N ASN A 84 -1.18 -16.85 7.72
CA ASN A 84 -2.24 -17.16 8.70
C ASN A 84 -3.59 -17.47 8.04
N LYS A 85 -3.59 -17.86 6.75
CA LYS A 85 -4.79 -18.24 5.99
C LYS A 85 -5.93 -17.23 6.09
N ARG A 86 -5.62 -15.93 5.95
CA ARG A 86 -6.62 -14.84 5.92
C ARG A 86 -6.79 -14.27 4.51
N PRO A 87 -7.38 -15.00 3.54
CA PRO A 87 -7.57 -14.53 2.17
C PRO A 87 -8.49 -13.31 2.08
N GLU A 88 -9.36 -13.09 3.07
CA GLU A 88 -10.24 -11.92 3.18
C GLU A 88 -9.49 -10.57 3.28
N LEU A 89 -8.20 -10.59 3.61
CA LEU A 89 -7.34 -9.39 3.57
C LEU A 89 -6.90 -9.02 2.15
N ALA A 90 -6.96 -9.94 1.19
CA ALA A 90 -6.46 -9.73 -0.16
C ALA A 90 -7.14 -8.57 -0.89
N PRO A 91 -8.49 -8.42 -0.88
CA PRO A 91 -9.15 -7.28 -1.53
C PRO A 91 -8.72 -5.93 -0.93
N ALA A 92 -8.58 -5.84 0.40
CA ALA A 92 -8.18 -4.61 1.07
C ALA A 92 -6.73 -4.22 0.72
N LEU A 93 -5.80 -5.19 0.73
CA LEU A 93 -4.40 -4.97 0.36
C LEU A 93 -4.24 -4.66 -1.14
N ALA A 94 -4.98 -5.35 -2.01
CA ALA A 94 -5.00 -5.07 -3.45
C ALA A 94 -5.53 -3.65 -3.74
N ARG A 95 -6.56 -3.21 -3.01
CA ARG A 95 -7.09 -1.85 -3.11
C ARG A 95 -6.04 -0.80 -2.75
N LEU A 96 -5.25 -1.00 -1.69
CA LEU A 96 -4.15 -0.08 -1.34
C LEU A 96 -3.13 0.03 -2.48
N LEU A 97 -2.75 -1.09 -3.08
CA LEU A 97 -1.83 -1.09 -4.23
C LEU A 97 -2.44 -0.37 -5.43
N MET A 98 -3.71 -0.63 -5.73
CA MET A 98 -4.44 0.05 -6.81
C MET A 98 -4.51 1.57 -6.60
N LEU A 99 -4.81 2.03 -5.38
CA LEU A 99 -4.81 3.46 -5.05
C LEU A 99 -3.42 4.08 -5.27
N ARG A 100 -2.36 3.39 -4.85
CA ARG A 100 -0.99 3.88 -5.07
C ARG A 100 -0.61 3.94 -6.55
N ILE A 101 -0.99 2.94 -7.35
CA ILE A 101 -0.78 2.95 -8.80
C ILE A 101 -1.47 4.16 -9.43
N ARG A 102 -2.70 4.48 -9.01
CA ARG A 102 -3.44 5.66 -9.51
C ARG A 102 -2.81 6.98 -9.13
N GLN A 103 -2.24 7.10 -7.93
CA GLN A 103 -1.52 8.31 -7.49
C GLN A 103 -0.20 8.54 -8.25
N ARG A 104 0.33 7.49 -8.88
CA ARG A 104 1.65 7.47 -9.50
C ARG A 104 1.59 7.38 -11.03
N ARG A 105 0.41 7.12 -11.61
CA ARG A 105 0.15 7.30 -13.04
C ARG A 105 0.24 8.77 -13.39
#